data_AF-A0A7S4FCV6-F1
#
_entry.id   AF-A0A7S4FCV6-F1
#
_cell.length_a   1.000
_cell.length_b   1.000
_cell.length_c   1.000
_cell.angle_alpha   90.00
_cell.angle_beta   90.00
_cell.angle_gamma   90.00
#
_symmetry.space_group_name_H-M   'P 1'
#
loop_
_entity.id
_entity.type
_entity.pdbx_description
1 polymer ?
#
loop_
_entity_poly.entity_id
_entity_poly.type
_entity_poly.pdbx_seq_one_letter_code
_entity_poly.pdbx_strand_id
1 'polypeptide(L)'
;MGAATSQELKTAQSKITRLTTELQHSVQALKVKETALASLKRDTATMLLFKDELQITKSQLQVATEELKKSKKHAEAVPNLMRQLEKMNRSEQSKEQRVRALEAEVQSAKVHQQELQQTRSQLEAATEELNRSKQNADALPTLKQKLEQLQDSEARSRERVLILEDELRFSKEQVEDALSKLKFAEQESRTRARRRPAASEEETRTRRHEDEAFELGVQCVAEANRALGGRGDNAHPIFGQLLHDFGHKKLYCADPLTLWSGTLVWDKQRAFRPQRAELIAKAKERSAALGWPGTITIVEAVRAATAETGALETGAGNEAEGGASDVSPAAVVDGQHRLGAAHLLSQKGKLLGPLGNIFAEVYPSMSESAVKELYTEINKAEPVSLIDLPDVGASAAENVILTEAAEKLANAYPSMFKPSQNCRPPHLNVDLLRNEMHKAGVLERHSIGSSDELLKWLEEVNKQLAGLNGEEWKGKLSLRVKSEDAAVKALRKAADNKFFLGLGFGWLEGGVPVKEPVR
;
A
#
# COMPACT_ATOMS: atom_id res chain seq x y z
N MET A 1 -54.78 22.64 -55.48
CA MET A 1 -55.32 22.30 -54.15
C MET A 1 -54.31 21.43 -53.39
N GLY A 2 -53.33 22.02 -52.70
CA GLY A 2 -52.31 21.20 -52.01
C GLY A 2 -51.05 21.91 -51.51
N ALA A 3 -51.10 23.20 -51.15
CA ALA A 3 -49.93 23.92 -50.65
C ALA A 3 -50.21 24.88 -49.47
N ALA A 4 -51.48 25.06 -49.07
CA ALA A 4 -51.86 25.94 -47.96
C ALA A 4 -52.01 25.21 -46.60
N THR A 5 -52.11 23.87 -46.58
CA THR A 5 -52.36 23.08 -45.35
C THR A 5 -51.08 22.58 -44.64
N SER A 6 -49.91 22.63 -45.29
CA SER A 6 -48.64 22.22 -44.69
C SER A 6 -48.04 23.29 -43.77
N GLN A 7 -48.27 24.57 -44.07
CA GLN A 7 -47.76 25.67 -43.27
C GLN A 7 -48.56 25.81 -41.97
N GLU A 8 -49.88 25.75 -42.02
CA GLU A 8 -50.73 25.77 -40.81
C GLU A 8 -50.46 24.59 -39.86
N LEU A 9 -50.19 23.39 -40.39
CA LEU A 9 -49.83 22.23 -39.58
C LEU A 9 -48.47 22.40 -38.89
N LYS A 10 -47.46 22.99 -39.57
CA LYS A 10 -46.17 23.32 -38.96
C LYS A 10 -46.29 24.43 -37.92
N THR A 11 -47.12 25.44 -38.15
CA THR A 11 -47.37 26.49 -37.15
C THR A 11 -48.08 25.91 -35.93
N ALA A 12 -49.08 25.03 -36.13
CA ALA A 12 -49.78 24.33 -35.07
C ALA A 12 -48.87 23.37 -34.28
N GLN A 13 -48.02 22.60 -34.96
CA GLN A 13 -47.03 21.73 -34.31
C GLN A 13 -46.02 22.55 -33.51
N SER A 14 -45.47 23.65 -34.05
CA SER A 14 -44.54 24.50 -33.27
C SER A 14 -45.21 25.13 -32.05
N LYS A 15 -46.51 25.48 -32.17
CA LYS A 15 -47.30 26.04 -31.07
C LYS A 15 -47.58 25.00 -30.00
N ILE A 16 -47.88 23.76 -30.39
CA ILE A 16 -48.04 22.62 -29.47
C ILE A 16 -46.71 22.34 -28.77
N THR A 17 -45.60 22.21 -29.49
CA THR A 17 -44.28 21.96 -28.86
C THR A 17 -43.92 23.07 -27.89
N ARG A 18 -44.12 24.35 -28.26
CA ARG A 18 -43.89 25.47 -27.36
C ARG A 18 -44.75 25.41 -26.10
N LEU A 19 -46.05 25.15 -26.25
CA LEU A 19 -46.97 25.01 -25.11
C LEU A 19 -46.64 23.79 -24.23
N THR A 20 -46.20 22.67 -24.81
CA THR A 20 -45.75 21.50 -24.05
C THR A 20 -44.48 21.80 -23.26
N THR A 21 -43.56 22.58 -23.83
CA THR A 21 -42.33 22.99 -23.13
C THR A 21 -42.63 24.00 -22.01
N GLU A 22 -43.51 24.97 -22.25
CA GLU A 22 -43.99 25.92 -21.24
C GLU A 22 -44.76 25.21 -20.10
N LEU A 23 -45.54 24.16 -20.43
CA LEU A 23 -46.24 23.33 -19.45
C LEU A 23 -45.26 22.49 -18.62
N GLN A 24 -44.24 21.86 -19.24
CA GLN A 24 -43.20 21.13 -18.52
C GLN A 24 -42.41 22.06 -17.58
N HIS A 25 -42.05 23.27 -18.02
CA HIS A 25 -41.41 24.26 -17.15
C HIS A 25 -42.30 24.68 -15.98
N SER A 26 -43.60 24.85 -16.22
CA SER A 26 -44.57 25.22 -15.18
C SER A 26 -44.77 24.10 -14.16
N VAL A 27 -44.81 22.84 -14.59
CA VAL A 27 -44.90 21.66 -13.71
C VAL A 27 -43.62 21.49 -12.88
N GLN A 28 -42.44 21.70 -13.47
CA GLN A 28 -41.18 21.64 -12.75
C GLN A 28 -41.07 22.78 -11.70
N ALA A 29 -41.50 23.99 -12.06
CA ALA A 29 -41.56 25.12 -11.13
C ALA A 29 -42.56 24.88 -9.98
N LEU A 30 -43.68 24.18 -10.23
CA LEU A 30 -44.63 23.79 -9.20
C LEU A 30 -44.05 22.76 -8.23
N LYS A 31 -43.32 21.74 -8.71
CA LYS A 31 -42.65 20.76 -7.85
C LYS A 31 -41.59 21.39 -6.93
N VAL A 32 -40.85 22.39 -7.41
CA VAL A 32 -39.90 23.15 -6.58
C VAL A 32 -40.63 23.96 -5.50
N LYS A 33 -41.78 24.57 -5.83
CA LYS A 33 -42.60 25.29 -4.84
C LYS A 33 -43.26 24.35 -3.83
N GLU A 34 -43.64 23.15 -4.24
CA GLU A 34 -44.27 22.14 -3.37
C GLU A 34 -43.27 21.57 -2.35
N THR A 35 -42.03 21.33 -2.78
CA THR A 35 -40.92 20.93 -1.88
C THR A 35 -40.52 22.05 -0.92
N ALA A 36 -40.47 23.31 -1.38
CA ALA A 36 -40.26 24.46 -0.50
C ALA A 36 -41.40 24.63 0.53
N LEU A 37 -42.65 24.43 0.13
CA LEU A 37 -43.81 24.52 1.03
C LEU A 37 -43.84 23.39 2.07
N ALA A 38 -43.39 22.18 1.70
CA ALA A 38 -43.24 21.07 2.64
C ALA A 38 -42.12 21.32 3.68
N SER A 39 -41.02 21.98 3.28
CA SER A 39 -39.97 22.43 4.21
C SER A 39 -40.51 23.48 5.18
N LEU A 40 -41.21 24.50 4.67
CA LEU A 40 -41.76 25.58 5.49
C LEU A 40 -42.78 25.08 6.52
N LYS A 41 -43.59 24.06 6.17
CA LYS A 41 -44.53 23.42 7.10
C LYS A 41 -43.82 22.66 8.23
N ARG A 42 -42.67 22.01 7.94
CA ARG A 42 -41.85 21.38 8.99
C ARG A 42 -41.27 22.42 9.94
N ASP A 43 -40.69 23.49 9.40
CA ASP A 43 -40.09 24.56 10.21
C ASP A 43 -41.13 25.29 11.07
N THR A 44 -42.34 25.48 10.54
CA THR A 44 -43.46 26.06 11.29
C THR A 44 -43.91 25.17 12.46
N ALA A 45 -43.92 23.84 12.27
CA ALA A 45 -44.23 22.90 13.34
C ALA A 45 -43.14 22.90 14.43
N THR A 46 -41.87 23.03 14.06
CA THR A 46 -40.77 23.14 15.03
C THR A 46 -40.82 24.44 15.82
N MET A 47 -41.18 25.56 15.18
CA MET A 47 -41.37 26.84 15.87
C MET A 47 -42.55 26.82 16.85
N LEU A 48 -43.62 26.07 16.56
CA LEU A 48 -44.74 25.91 17.50
C LEU A 48 -44.33 25.14 18.75
N LEU A 49 -43.51 24.07 18.61
CA LEU A 49 -42.95 23.36 19.76
C LEU A 49 -42.03 24.26 20.60
N PHE A 50 -41.16 25.04 19.95
CA PHE A 50 -40.32 26.02 20.66
C PHE A 50 -41.13 27.08 21.39
N LYS A 51 -42.26 27.53 20.83
CA LYS A 51 -43.16 28.50 21.47
C LYS A 51 -43.78 27.94 22.75
N ASP A 52 -44.19 26.67 22.74
CA ASP A 52 -44.76 26.01 23.92
C ASP A 52 -43.70 25.82 25.03
N GLU A 53 -42.47 25.44 24.67
CA GLU A 53 -41.35 25.38 25.63
C GLU A 53 -40.99 26.74 26.23
N LEU A 54 -41.04 27.81 25.43
CA LEU A 54 -40.81 29.19 25.89
C LEU A 54 -41.90 29.65 26.87
N GLN A 55 -43.13 29.16 26.68
CA GLN A 55 -44.26 29.47 27.55
C GLN A 55 -44.18 28.71 28.89
N ILE A 56 -43.66 27.47 28.88
CA ILE A 56 -43.34 26.69 30.09
C ILE A 56 -42.19 27.33 30.87
N THR A 57 -41.11 27.73 30.21
CA THR A 57 -39.97 28.39 30.90
C THR A 57 -40.36 29.77 31.46
N LYS A 58 -41.23 30.51 30.77
CA LYS A 58 -41.77 31.78 31.28
C LYS A 58 -42.62 31.59 32.56
N SER A 59 -43.45 30.55 32.63
CA SER A 59 -44.26 30.27 33.82
C SER A 59 -43.41 29.81 35.01
N GLN A 60 -42.37 28.99 34.76
CA GLN A 60 -41.39 28.61 35.78
C GLN A 60 -40.63 29.81 36.34
N LEU A 61 -40.22 30.76 35.48
CA LEU A 61 -39.53 31.98 35.92
C LEU A 61 -40.44 32.88 36.78
N GLN A 62 -41.73 32.96 36.47
CA GLN A 62 -42.71 33.70 37.29
C GLN A 62 -42.88 33.08 38.68
N VAL A 63 -42.94 31.74 38.78
CA VAL A 63 -43.00 31.03 40.08
C VAL A 63 -41.76 31.31 40.90
N ALA A 64 -40.56 31.18 40.30
CA ALA A 64 -39.30 31.46 40.99
C ALA A 64 -39.18 32.93 41.46
N THR A 65 -39.72 33.88 40.69
CA THR A 65 -39.69 35.32 41.04
C THR A 65 -40.61 35.64 42.23
N GLU A 66 -41.76 34.99 42.34
CA GLU A 66 -42.69 35.16 43.46
C GLU A 66 -42.20 34.45 44.74
N GLU A 67 -41.50 33.31 44.61
CA GLU A 67 -40.81 32.66 45.74
C GLU A 67 -39.68 33.53 46.29
N LEU A 68 -38.92 34.20 45.41
CA LEU A 68 -37.85 35.12 45.82
C LEU A 68 -38.42 36.35 46.58
N LYS A 69 -39.59 36.86 46.18
CA LYS A 69 -40.29 37.95 46.89
C LYS A 69 -40.83 37.52 48.25
N LYS A 70 -41.34 36.28 48.38
CA LYS A 70 -41.74 35.71 49.69
C LYS A 70 -40.55 35.53 50.63
N SER A 71 -39.42 35.04 50.11
CA SER A 71 -38.19 34.83 50.88
C SER A 71 -37.59 36.17 51.37
N LYS A 72 -37.66 37.23 50.55
CA LYS A 72 -37.24 38.59 50.94
C LYS A 72 -38.08 39.18 52.08
N LYS A 73 -39.40 38.93 52.10
CA LYS A 73 -40.28 39.33 53.22
C LYS A 73 -40.05 38.52 54.50
N HIS A 74 -39.55 37.29 54.41
CA HIS A 74 -39.15 36.50 55.60
C HIS A 74 -37.79 36.95 56.17
N ALA A 75 -36.86 37.41 55.33
CA ALA A 75 -35.55 37.92 55.76
C ALA A 75 -35.61 39.20 56.62
N GLU A 76 -36.66 40.02 56.48
CA GLU A 76 -36.86 41.26 57.25
C GLU A 76 -37.42 41.01 58.67
N ALA A 77 -37.86 39.80 59.00
CA ALA A 77 -38.30 39.38 60.35
C ALA A 77 -37.23 38.60 61.16
N VAL A 78 -36.08 38.27 60.55
CA VAL A 78 -35.01 37.44 61.13
C VAL A 78 -34.24 38.07 62.31
N PRO A 79 -34.00 39.39 62.40
CA PRO A 79 -33.18 39.95 63.48
C PRO A 79 -33.80 39.79 64.89
N ASN A 80 -35.13 39.74 65.00
CA ASN A 80 -35.82 39.60 66.29
C ASN A 80 -35.99 38.15 66.75
N LEU A 81 -36.03 37.17 65.83
CA LEU A 81 -36.05 35.74 66.16
C LEU A 81 -34.64 35.19 66.44
N MET A 82 -33.58 35.72 65.80
CA MET A 82 -32.20 35.30 66.08
C MET A 82 -31.75 35.58 67.52
N ARG A 83 -32.19 36.69 68.14
CA ARG A 83 -31.86 37.00 69.55
C ARG A 83 -32.53 36.06 70.56
N GLN A 84 -33.69 35.48 70.23
CA GLN A 84 -34.35 34.47 71.06
C GLN A 84 -33.78 33.07 70.85
N LEU A 85 -33.36 32.74 69.61
CA LEU A 85 -32.72 31.46 69.30
C LEU A 85 -31.30 31.34 69.90
N GLU A 86 -30.52 32.41 69.94
CA GLU A 86 -29.15 32.41 70.50
C GLU A 86 -29.13 32.09 72.01
N LYS A 87 -30.18 32.45 72.76
CA LYS A 87 -30.30 32.11 74.19
C LYS A 87 -30.63 30.64 74.42
N MET A 88 -31.41 30.01 73.54
CA MET A 88 -31.74 28.58 73.65
C MET A 88 -30.60 27.70 73.12
N ASN A 89 -29.94 28.11 72.03
CA ASN A 89 -28.87 27.34 71.39
C ASN A 89 -27.61 27.22 72.26
N ARG A 90 -27.30 28.22 73.10
CA ARG A 90 -26.19 28.13 74.08
C ARG A 90 -26.45 27.11 75.21
N SER A 91 -27.72 26.86 75.55
CA SER A 91 -28.14 25.86 76.55
C SER A 91 -28.13 24.44 75.97
N GLU A 92 -28.48 24.29 74.69
CA GLU A 92 -28.49 23.00 73.99
C GLU A 92 -27.09 22.55 73.58
N GLN A 93 -26.24 23.44 73.07
CA GLN A 93 -24.85 23.13 72.71
C GLN A 93 -24.02 22.63 73.92
N SER A 94 -24.29 23.13 75.13
CA SER A 94 -23.64 22.65 76.35
C SER A 94 -24.07 21.22 76.74
N LYS A 95 -25.27 20.79 76.34
CA LYS A 95 -25.77 19.43 76.60
C LYS A 95 -25.32 18.46 75.50
N GLU A 96 -25.32 18.88 74.24
CA GLU A 96 -24.84 18.09 73.11
C GLU A 96 -23.33 17.84 73.17
N GLN A 97 -22.51 18.80 73.60
CA GLN A 97 -21.07 18.59 73.79
C GLN A 97 -20.78 17.50 74.85
N ARG A 98 -21.62 17.41 75.89
CA ARG A 98 -21.48 16.43 76.96
C ARG A 98 -21.93 15.03 76.55
N VAL A 99 -22.94 14.93 75.68
CA VAL A 99 -23.39 13.64 75.10
C VAL A 99 -22.39 13.15 74.04
N ARG A 100 -21.89 14.02 73.15
CA ARG A 100 -20.88 13.64 72.14
C ARG A 100 -19.55 13.21 72.76
N ALA A 101 -19.14 13.79 73.89
CA ALA A 101 -17.95 13.35 74.62
C ALA A 101 -18.11 11.93 75.17
N LEU A 102 -19.29 11.61 75.74
CA LEU A 102 -19.59 10.27 76.27
C LEU A 102 -19.78 9.23 75.15
N GLU A 103 -20.38 9.60 74.01
CA GLU A 103 -20.51 8.72 72.85
C GLU A 103 -19.16 8.44 72.18
N ALA A 104 -18.24 9.42 72.15
CA ALA A 104 -16.88 9.22 71.66
C ALA A 104 -16.07 8.27 72.56
N GLU A 105 -16.21 8.36 73.89
CA GLU A 105 -15.57 7.42 74.82
C GLU A 105 -16.14 6.00 74.71
N VAL A 106 -17.46 5.86 74.58
CA VAL A 106 -18.10 4.54 74.38
C VAL A 106 -17.70 3.93 73.04
N GLN A 107 -17.59 4.75 71.99
CA GLN A 107 -17.16 4.28 70.67
C GLN A 107 -15.67 3.92 70.66
N SER A 108 -14.82 4.69 71.34
CA SER A 108 -13.40 4.37 71.53
C SER A 108 -13.23 3.06 72.31
N ALA A 109 -14.02 2.83 73.36
CA ALA A 109 -14.01 1.58 74.13
C ALA A 109 -14.46 0.37 73.29
N LYS A 110 -15.44 0.53 72.40
CA LYS A 110 -15.89 -0.52 71.48
C LYS A 110 -14.85 -0.84 70.40
N VAL A 111 -14.18 0.19 69.85
CA VAL A 111 -13.07 0.01 68.92
C VAL A 111 -11.93 -0.74 69.61
N HIS A 112 -11.57 -0.35 70.83
CA HIS A 112 -10.52 -1.04 71.58
C HIS A 112 -10.90 -2.50 71.92
N GLN A 113 -12.17 -2.78 72.21
CA GLN A 113 -12.66 -4.15 72.41
C GLN A 113 -12.61 -4.98 71.12
N GLN A 114 -12.92 -4.38 69.96
CA GLN A 114 -12.80 -5.04 68.66
C GLN A 114 -11.34 -5.27 68.27
N GLU A 115 -10.45 -4.31 68.55
CA GLU A 115 -9.00 -4.46 68.36
C GLU A 115 -8.43 -5.56 69.25
N LEU A 116 -8.90 -5.69 70.51
CA LEU A 116 -8.52 -6.78 71.41
C LEU A 116 -9.02 -8.15 70.92
N GLN A 117 -10.21 -8.21 70.32
CA GLN A 117 -10.74 -9.44 69.71
C GLN A 117 -9.98 -9.80 68.42
N GLN A 118 -9.63 -8.81 67.60
CA GLN A 118 -8.82 -9.00 66.39
C GLN A 118 -7.39 -9.41 66.72
N THR A 119 -6.76 -8.78 67.72
CA THR A 119 -5.42 -9.18 68.15
C THR A 119 -5.41 -10.57 68.77
N ARG A 120 -6.48 -10.95 69.50
CA ARG A 120 -6.63 -12.32 70.02
C ARG A 120 -6.79 -13.36 68.90
N SER A 121 -7.61 -13.09 67.88
CA SER A 121 -7.75 -13.99 66.73
C SER A 121 -6.49 -14.03 65.85
N GLN A 122 -5.77 -12.92 65.72
CA GLN A 122 -4.47 -12.86 65.07
C GLN A 122 -3.41 -13.65 65.86
N LEU A 123 -3.43 -13.61 67.20
CA LEU A 123 -2.51 -14.35 68.04
C LEU A 123 -2.79 -15.87 67.97
N GLU A 124 -4.07 -16.27 67.95
CA GLU A 124 -4.48 -17.67 67.75
C GLU A 124 -4.09 -18.16 66.34
N ALA A 125 -4.32 -17.35 65.30
CA ALA A 125 -3.89 -17.65 63.94
C ALA A 125 -2.37 -17.72 63.80
N ALA A 126 -1.62 -16.80 64.42
CA ALA A 126 -0.16 -16.81 64.43
C ALA A 126 0.41 -18.00 65.22
N THR A 127 -0.30 -18.46 66.25
CA THR A 127 0.09 -19.67 67.03
C THR A 127 -0.15 -20.95 66.21
N GLU A 128 -1.24 -21.01 65.43
CA GLU A 128 -1.45 -22.08 64.46
C GLU A 128 -0.44 -22.04 63.30
N GLU A 129 -0.11 -20.85 62.80
CA GLU A 129 0.85 -20.64 61.72
C GLU A 129 2.28 -20.95 62.17
N LEU A 130 2.64 -20.65 63.42
CA LEU A 130 3.92 -21.05 64.03
C LEU A 130 4.01 -22.58 64.17
N ASN A 131 2.91 -23.27 64.48
CA ASN A 131 2.86 -24.72 64.54
C ASN A 131 2.91 -25.38 63.14
N ARG A 132 2.31 -24.76 62.11
CA ARG A 132 2.47 -25.17 60.69
C ARG A 132 3.88 -24.86 60.16
N SER A 133 4.49 -23.75 60.57
CA SER A 133 5.84 -23.34 60.20
C SER A 133 6.90 -24.29 60.76
N LYS A 134 6.70 -24.81 61.99
CA LYS A 134 7.54 -25.88 62.56
C LYS A 134 7.45 -27.20 61.79
N GLN A 135 6.28 -27.55 61.23
CA GLN A 135 6.13 -28.71 60.33
C GLN A 135 6.69 -28.46 58.92
N ASN A 136 6.69 -27.21 58.44
CA ASN A 136 7.24 -26.82 57.14
C ASN A 136 8.77 -26.62 57.16
N ALA A 137 9.40 -26.44 58.34
CA ALA A 137 10.85 -26.35 58.48
C ALA A 137 11.56 -27.65 58.03
N ASP A 138 10.92 -28.81 58.24
CA ASP A 138 11.42 -30.11 57.77
C ASP A 138 11.23 -30.32 56.25
N ALA A 139 10.34 -29.56 55.61
CA ALA A 139 10.08 -29.61 54.16
C ALA A 139 10.93 -28.61 53.35
N LEU A 140 11.59 -27.65 54.01
CA LEU A 140 12.40 -26.61 53.37
C LEU A 140 13.57 -27.15 52.52
N PRO A 141 14.32 -28.20 52.94
CA PRO A 141 15.37 -28.79 52.12
C PRO A 141 14.82 -29.41 50.83
N THR A 142 13.67 -30.08 50.92
CA THR A 142 12.99 -30.73 49.78
C THR A 142 12.46 -29.69 48.79
N LEU A 143 11.94 -28.56 49.27
CA LEU A 143 11.49 -27.46 48.41
C LEU A 143 12.65 -26.73 47.73
N LYS A 144 13.78 -26.53 48.43
CA LYS A 144 15.00 -25.98 47.82
C LYS A 144 15.53 -26.90 46.71
N GLN A 145 15.58 -28.20 46.96
CA GLN A 145 15.99 -29.18 45.95
C GLN A 145 15.04 -29.17 44.73
N LYS A 146 13.72 -29.08 44.95
CA LYS A 146 12.75 -28.95 43.85
C LYS A 146 12.90 -27.63 43.08
N LEU A 147 13.17 -26.52 43.77
CA LEU A 147 13.40 -25.23 43.14
C LEU A 147 14.66 -25.25 42.26
N GLU A 148 15.75 -25.83 42.75
CA GLU A 148 16.99 -26.01 41.99
C GLU A 148 16.77 -26.92 40.77
N GLN A 149 16.04 -28.03 40.93
CA GLN A 149 15.64 -28.88 39.80
C GLN A 149 14.78 -28.15 38.77
N LEU A 150 13.86 -27.29 39.22
CA LEU A 150 13.03 -26.47 38.33
C LEU A 150 13.87 -25.41 37.61
N GLN A 151 14.79 -24.74 38.31
CA GLN A 151 15.71 -23.77 37.71
C GLN A 151 16.62 -24.42 36.65
N ASP A 152 17.16 -25.60 36.93
CA ASP A 152 17.95 -26.37 35.96
C ASP A 152 17.10 -26.85 34.78
N SER A 153 15.84 -27.22 35.01
CA SER A 153 14.91 -27.58 33.93
C SER A 153 14.57 -26.38 33.05
N GLU A 154 14.34 -25.20 33.67
CA GLU A 154 14.07 -23.96 32.97
C GLU A 154 15.28 -23.48 32.17
N ALA A 155 16.49 -23.57 32.73
CA ALA A 155 17.73 -23.25 32.03
C ALA A 155 17.93 -24.13 30.78
N ARG A 156 17.72 -25.46 30.90
CA ARG A 156 17.77 -26.39 29.76
C ARG A 156 16.69 -26.11 28.72
N SER A 157 15.48 -25.76 29.16
CA SER A 157 14.40 -25.36 28.25
C SER A 157 14.74 -24.06 27.50
N ARG A 158 15.30 -23.06 28.18
CA ARG A 158 15.76 -21.80 27.55
C ARG A 158 16.88 -22.05 26.54
N GLU A 159 17.87 -22.87 26.88
CA GLU A 159 18.95 -23.25 25.95
C GLU A 159 18.39 -23.97 24.71
N ARG A 160 17.45 -24.91 24.90
CA ARG A 160 16.79 -25.61 23.78
C ARG A 160 15.99 -24.66 22.90
N VAL A 161 15.30 -23.68 23.48
CA VAL A 161 14.57 -22.65 22.71
C VAL A 161 15.53 -21.85 21.85
N LEU A 162 16.68 -21.41 22.39
CA LEU A 162 17.70 -20.68 21.60
C LEU A 162 18.24 -21.52 20.43
N ILE A 163 18.51 -22.81 20.64
CA ILE A 163 18.96 -23.71 19.56
C ILE A 163 17.88 -23.82 18.47
N LEU A 164 16.62 -24.00 18.85
CA LEU A 164 15.50 -24.09 17.91
C LEU A 164 15.25 -22.77 17.16
N GLU A 165 15.44 -21.62 17.82
CA GLU A 165 15.36 -20.30 17.18
C GLU A 165 16.46 -20.12 16.12
N ASP A 166 17.69 -20.56 16.39
CA ASP A 166 18.79 -20.52 15.43
C ASP A 166 18.57 -21.48 14.26
N GLU A 167 18.11 -22.71 14.52
CA GLU A 167 17.74 -23.69 13.47
C GLU A 167 16.59 -23.18 12.58
N LEU A 168 15.58 -22.56 13.18
CA LEU A 168 14.45 -21.96 12.47
C LEU A 168 14.90 -20.77 11.63
N ARG A 169 15.79 -19.90 12.16
CA ARG A 169 16.36 -18.78 11.44
C ARG A 169 17.14 -19.25 10.21
N PHE A 170 18.01 -20.25 10.39
CA PHE A 170 18.76 -20.85 9.30
C PHE A 170 17.84 -21.47 8.23
N SER A 171 16.81 -22.21 8.64
CA SER A 171 15.83 -22.80 7.73
C SER A 171 15.05 -21.73 6.96
N LYS A 172 14.66 -20.64 7.63
CA LYS A 172 14.03 -19.50 6.98
C LYS A 172 14.93 -18.89 5.92
N GLU A 173 16.20 -18.63 6.23
CA GLU A 173 17.17 -18.07 5.27
C GLU A 173 17.31 -18.97 4.03
N GLN A 174 17.31 -20.29 4.20
CA GLN A 174 17.33 -21.24 3.07
C GLN A 174 16.06 -21.15 2.21
N VAL A 175 14.88 -21.05 2.83
CA VAL A 175 13.60 -20.91 2.12
C VAL A 175 13.55 -19.59 1.36
N GLU A 176 13.97 -18.48 1.99
CA GLU A 176 14.03 -17.16 1.35
C GLU A 176 15.00 -17.16 0.15
N ASP A 177 16.18 -17.77 0.29
CA ASP A 177 17.13 -17.89 -0.83
C ASP A 177 16.58 -18.77 -1.96
N ALA A 178 15.98 -19.92 -1.64
CA ALA A 178 15.38 -20.81 -2.64
C ALA A 178 14.22 -20.13 -3.38
N LEU A 179 13.30 -19.49 -2.67
CA LEU A 179 12.19 -18.73 -3.27
C LEU A 179 12.69 -17.54 -4.07
N SER A 180 13.72 -16.85 -3.60
CA SER A 180 14.31 -15.72 -4.33
C SER A 180 14.94 -16.17 -5.65
N LYS A 181 15.66 -17.31 -5.66
CA LYS A 181 16.22 -17.92 -6.87
C LYS A 181 15.13 -18.40 -7.82
N LEU A 182 14.09 -19.05 -7.29
CA LEU A 182 12.93 -19.48 -8.07
C LEU A 182 12.26 -18.29 -8.74
N LYS A 183 11.94 -17.23 -7.97
CA LYS A 183 11.32 -16.01 -8.47
C LYS A 183 12.21 -15.31 -9.51
N PHE A 184 13.51 -15.27 -9.31
CA PHE A 184 14.44 -14.69 -10.29
C PHE A 184 14.42 -15.48 -11.60
N ALA A 185 14.51 -16.82 -11.53
CA ALA A 185 14.44 -17.71 -12.69
C ALA A 185 13.07 -17.64 -13.39
N GLU A 186 11.99 -17.54 -12.61
CA GLU A 186 10.63 -17.38 -13.08
C GLU A 186 10.45 -16.04 -13.80
N GLN A 187 10.93 -14.93 -13.25
CA GLN A 187 10.89 -13.63 -13.92
C GLN A 187 11.67 -13.64 -15.24
N GLU A 188 12.82 -14.33 -15.27
CA GLU A 188 13.58 -14.54 -16.49
C GLU A 188 12.81 -15.42 -17.49
N SER A 189 12.19 -16.50 -17.02
CA SER A 189 11.36 -17.42 -17.82
C SER A 189 10.12 -16.72 -18.37
N ARG A 190 9.38 -15.95 -17.55
CA ARG A 190 8.21 -15.15 -17.95
C ARG A 190 8.58 -14.14 -19.04
N THR A 191 9.75 -13.51 -18.92
CA THR A 191 10.28 -12.62 -19.96
C THR A 191 10.56 -13.38 -21.27
N ARG A 192 10.97 -14.65 -21.19
CA ARG A 192 11.14 -15.54 -22.36
C ARG A 192 9.80 -16.12 -22.87
N ALA A 193 8.83 -16.41 -22.01
CA ALA A 193 7.55 -17.02 -22.34
C ALA A 193 6.57 -16.03 -22.97
N ARG A 194 6.67 -14.74 -22.61
CA ARG A 194 6.05 -13.66 -23.37
C ARG A 194 6.43 -13.67 -24.84
N ARG A 195 7.53 -14.36 -25.19
CA ARG A 195 8.00 -14.48 -26.58
C ARG A 195 7.30 -15.54 -27.43
N ARG A 196 6.39 -16.31 -26.85
CA ARG A 196 5.64 -17.35 -27.57
C ARG A 196 4.18 -16.91 -27.78
N PRO A 197 3.65 -16.93 -29.01
CA PRO A 197 2.23 -16.68 -29.25
C PRO A 197 1.38 -17.86 -28.73
N ALA A 198 0.18 -17.52 -28.23
CA ALA A 198 -0.85 -18.41 -27.69
C ALA A 198 -0.32 -19.51 -26.74
N ALA A 199 -0.39 -19.24 -25.43
CA ALA A 199 -0.07 -20.23 -24.43
C ALA A 199 -0.94 -21.48 -24.63
N SER A 200 -0.31 -22.64 -24.73
CA SER A 200 -1.05 -23.90 -24.75
C SER A 200 -1.82 -24.06 -23.43
N GLU A 201 -2.85 -24.91 -23.44
CA GLU A 201 -3.58 -25.25 -22.22
C GLU A 201 -2.63 -25.79 -21.14
N GLU A 202 -1.58 -26.49 -21.55
CA GLU A 202 -0.51 -27.00 -20.70
C GLU A 202 0.34 -25.88 -20.08
N GLU A 203 0.69 -24.83 -20.85
CA GLU A 203 1.35 -23.64 -20.30
C GLU A 203 0.47 -22.90 -19.29
N THR A 204 -0.85 -22.85 -19.54
CA THR A 204 -1.81 -22.24 -18.61
C THR A 204 -1.91 -23.03 -17.30
N ARG A 205 -1.93 -24.37 -17.37
CA ARG A 205 -1.90 -25.24 -16.18
C ARG A 205 -0.58 -25.10 -15.41
N THR A 206 0.54 -25.07 -16.13
CA THR A 206 1.87 -24.88 -15.52
C THR A 206 1.94 -23.55 -14.77
N ARG A 207 1.44 -22.46 -15.37
CA ARG A 207 1.37 -21.14 -14.69
C ARG A 207 0.52 -21.17 -13.44
N ARG A 208 -0.64 -21.84 -13.45
CA ARG A 208 -1.47 -21.98 -12.24
C ARG A 208 -0.72 -22.69 -11.12
N HIS A 209 -0.03 -23.79 -11.44
CA HIS A 209 0.78 -24.49 -10.44
C HIS A 209 1.97 -23.68 -9.95
N GLU A 210 2.59 -22.88 -10.81
CA GLU A 210 3.65 -21.93 -10.41
C GLU A 210 3.08 -20.85 -9.47
N ASP A 211 1.93 -20.28 -9.79
CA ASP A 211 1.25 -19.28 -8.95
C ASP A 211 0.82 -19.89 -7.60
N GLU A 212 0.24 -21.09 -7.57
CA GLU A 212 -0.11 -21.83 -6.35
C GLU A 212 1.12 -22.13 -5.48
N ALA A 213 2.21 -22.62 -6.09
CA ALA A 213 3.46 -22.90 -5.39
C ALA A 213 4.08 -21.61 -4.83
N PHE A 214 3.95 -20.50 -5.56
CA PHE A 214 4.40 -19.20 -5.10
C PHE A 214 3.58 -18.70 -3.90
N GLU A 215 2.26 -18.79 -3.95
CA GLU A 215 1.38 -18.41 -2.83
C GLU A 215 1.69 -19.20 -1.56
N LEU A 216 1.90 -20.52 -1.68
CA LEU A 216 2.35 -21.37 -0.58
C LEU A 216 3.72 -20.91 -0.05
N GLY A 217 4.66 -20.58 -0.94
CA GLY A 217 5.96 -20.03 -0.56
C GLY A 217 5.85 -18.72 0.24
N VAL A 218 4.97 -17.80 -0.18
CA VAL A 218 4.68 -16.55 0.55
C VAL A 218 4.13 -16.83 1.94
N GLN A 219 3.20 -17.78 2.06
CA GLN A 219 2.65 -18.19 3.36
C GLN A 219 3.74 -18.78 4.26
N CYS A 220 4.59 -19.66 3.76
CA CYS A 220 5.70 -20.23 4.52
C CYS A 220 6.67 -19.16 5.03
N VAL A 221 7.03 -18.17 4.19
CA VAL A 221 7.89 -17.05 4.61
C VAL A 221 7.20 -16.24 5.72
N ALA A 222 5.91 -15.98 5.57
CA ALA A 222 5.16 -15.21 6.55
C ALA A 222 5.00 -15.94 7.89
N GLU A 223 4.77 -17.26 7.87
CA GLU A 223 4.72 -18.11 9.06
C GLU A 223 6.08 -18.21 9.76
N ALA A 224 7.16 -18.42 9.00
CA ALA A 224 8.52 -18.43 9.55
C ALA A 224 8.88 -17.09 10.23
N ASN A 225 8.48 -15.96 9.64
CA ASN A 225 8.67 -14.65 10.24
C ASN A 225 7.85 -14.44 11.52
N ARG A 226 6.62 -14.96 11.58
CA ARG A 226 5.81 -14.93 12.81
C ARG A 226 6.44 -15.78 13.91
N ALA A 227 6.89 -16.98 13.57
CA ALA A 227 7.50 -17.90 14.52
C ALA A 227 8.82 -17.35 15.12
N LEU A 228 9.58 -16.57 14.34
CA LEU A 228 10.79 -15.87 14.80
C LEU A 228 10.52 -14.58 15.61
N GLY A 229 9.25 -14.30 15.94
CA GLY A 229 8.86 -13.16 16.79
C GLY A 229 8.86 -11.78 16.10
N GLY A 230 9.10 -11.72 14.78
CA GLY A 230 9.15 -10.47 14.01
C GLY A 230 10.09 -9.41 14.62
N ARG A 231 10.15 -8.20 14.02
CA ARG A 231 10.83 -7.05 14.65
C ARG A 231 9.88 -6.28 15.58
N GLY A 232 9.23 -6.99 16.49
CA GLY A 232 8.31 -6.43 17.50
C GLY A 232 6.84 -6.80 17.29
N ASP A 233 6.04 -6.61 18.35
CA ASP A 233 4.65 -7.10 18.50
C ASP A 233 3.66 -6.62 17.42
N ASN A 234 4.04 -5.64 16.58
CA ASN A 234 3.20 -5.07 15.52
C ASN A 234 3.86 -5.12 14.12
N ALA A 235 4.87 -5.98 13.91
CA ALA A 235 5.51 -6.13 12.60
C ALA A 235 4.65 -6.99 11.65
N HIS A 236 4.42 -6.50 10.43
CA HIS A 236 3.82 -7.32 9.38
C HIS A 236 4.80 -8.43 8.96
N PRO A 237 4.35 -9.69 8.79
CA PRO A 237 5.25 -10.82 8.53
C PRO A 237 6.00 -10.75 7.20
N ILE A 238 5.54 -9.94 6.25
CA ILE A 238 6.21 -9.72 4.96
C ILE A 238 6.79 -8.31 4.84
N PHE A 239 6.06 -7.30 5.34
CA PHE A 239 6.43 -5.90 5.14
C PHE A 239 7.31 -5.37 6.26
N GLY A 240 7.48 -6.13 7.35
CA GLY A 240 8.28 -5.72 8.49
C GLY A 240 7.58 -4.67 9.34
N GLN A 241 8.34 -3.72 9.87
CA GLN A 241 7.84 -2.75 10.83
C GLN A 241 6.97 -1.68 10.15
N LEU A 242 5.75 -1.48 10.63
CA LEU A 242 4.92 -0.34 10.22
C LEU A 242 5.55 0.95 10.76
N LEU A 243 5.92 1.87 9.87
CA LEU A 243 6.44 3.18 10.23
C LEU A 243 5.34 4.22 10.34
N HIS A 244 4.38 4.18 9.41
CA HIS A 244 3.29 5.14 9.37
C HIS A 244 2.09 4.62 8.56
N ASP A 245 0.88 5.01 8.97
CA ASP A 245 -0.35 4.77 8.22
C ASP A 245 -0.92 6.12 7.76
N PHE A 246 -0.98 6.34 6.45
CA PHE A 246 -1.53 7.55 5.83
C PHE A 246 -3.03 7.45 5.54
N GLY A 247 -3.69 6.37 5.97
CA GLY A 247 -5.10 6.05 5.71
C GLY A 247 -5.36 5.50 4.32
N HIS A 248 -4.75 6.07 3.28
CA HIS A 248 -4.86 5.60 1.89
C HIS A 248 -3.70 4.66 1.47
N LYS A 249 -2.63 4.61 2.26
CA LYS A 249 -1.50 3.70 2.12
C LYS A 249 -0.73 3.59 3.44
N LYS A 250 0.04 2.54 3.60
CA LYS A 250 0.90 2.29 4.76
C LYS A 250 2.36 2.30 4.34
N LEU A 251 3.24 2.82 5.19
CA LEU A 251 4.69 2.84 4.96
C LEU A 251 5.36 1.88 5.95
N TYR A 252 6.13 0.95 5.40
CA TYR A 252 6.84 -0.07 6.15
C TYR A 252 8.36 0.02 5.98
N CYS A 253 9.08 -0.48 6.97
CA CYS A 253 10.50 -0.81 6.90
C CYS A 253 10.65 -2.34 6.82
N ALA A 254 10.91 -2.83 5.61
CA ALA A 254 10.97 -4.25 5.30
C ALA A 254 12.41 -4.75 5.21
N ASP A 255 12.61 -6.04 5.48
CA ASP A 255 13.77 -6.77 4.98
C ASP A 255 13.59 -7.01 3.47
N PRO A 256 14.54 -6.61 2.61
CA PRO A 256 14.35 -6.69 1.17
C PRO A 256 14.31 -8.12 0.61
N LEU A 257 14.87 -9.12 1.33
CA LEU A 257 14.79 -10.52 0.92
C LEU A 257 13.43 -11.09 1.25
N THR A 258 12.97 -10.91 2.49
CA THR A 258 11.60 -11.24 2.89
C THR A 258 10.58 -10.57 1.96
N LEU A 259 10.80 -9.29 1.62
CA LEU A 259 9.92 -8.56 0.71
C LEU A 259 9.97 -9.14 -0.71
N TRP A 260 11.16 -9.50 -1.20
CA TRP A 260 11.29 -10.12 -2.52
C TRP A 260 10.67 -11.51 -2.59
N SER A 261 10.82 -12.35 -1.56
CA SER A 261 10.22 -13.69 -1.52
C SER A 261 8.73 -13.68 -1.19
N GLY A 262 8.28 -12.70 -0.40
CA GLY A 262 6.91 -12.61 0.11
C GLY A 262 5.92 -11.86 -0.79
N THR A 263 6.34 -11.32 -1.94
CA THR A 263 5.42 -10.59 -2.83
C THR A 263 5.50 -11.08 -4.26
N LEU A 264 4.40 -10.96 -5.00
CA LEU A 264 4.36 -11.10 -6.44
C LEU A 264 4.97 -9.88 -7.15
N VAL A 265 5.11 -9.98 -8.47
CA VAL A 265 5.48 -8.88 -9.36
C VAL A 265 4.28 -8.65 -10.26
N TRP A 266 3.70 -7.44 -10.24
CA TRP A 266 2.56 -7.11 -11.09
C TRP A 266 2.95 -7.24 -12.56
N ASP A 267 2.15 -7.97 -13.35
CA ASP A 267 2.52 -8.42 -14.69
C ASP A 267 2.57 -7.27 -15.71
N LYS A 268 1.76 -6.22 -15.55
CA LYS A 268 1.73 -5.09 -16.50
C LYS A 268 2.85 -4.07 -16.31
N GLN A 269 3.76 -4.28 -15.37
CA GLN A 269 4.95 -3.44 -15.25
C GLN A 269 6.01 -3.79 -16.31
N ARG A 270 7.03 -2.92 -16.44
CA ARG A 270 8.21 -3.16 -17.28
C ARG A 270 8.80 -4.55 -17.05
N ALA A 271 9.33 -5.21 -18.08
CA ALA A 271 9.98 -6.50 -17.92
C ALA A 271 11.15 -6.42 -16.92
N PHE A 272 11.27 -7.41 -16.04
CA PHE A 272 12.41 -7.53 -15.15
C PHE A 272 13.66 -7.91 -15.96
N ARG A 273 14.71 -7.10 -15.87
CA ARG A 273 15.99 -7.33 -16.56
C ARG A 273 17.10 -7.62 -15.54
N PRO A 274 17.64 -8.85 -15.47
CA PRO A 274 18.75 -9.22 -14.60
C PRO A 274 19.93 -8.25 -14.65
N GLN A 275 20.30 -7.80 -15.85
CA GLN A 275 21.42 -6.89 -16.06
C GLN A 275 21.19 -5.52 -15.41
N ARG A 276 19.93 -5.05 -15.36
CA ARG A 276 19.59 -3.78 -14.70
C ARG A 276 19.70 -3.92 -13.19
N ALA A 277 19.22 -5.03 -12.62
CA ALA A 277 19.41 -5.33 -11.20
C ALA A 277 20.92 -5.42 -10.84
N GLU A 278 21.73 -6.05 -11.68
CA GLU A 278 23.18 -6.14 -11.48
C GLU A 278 23.86 -4.76 -11.53
N LEU A 279 23.45 -3.88 -12.45
CA LEU A 279 23.95 -2.50 -12.52
C LEU A 279 23.57 -1.71 -11.27
N ILE A 280 22.33 -1.85 -10.77
CA ILE A 280 21.90 -1.21 -9.53
C ILE A 280 22.73 -1.74 -8.34
N ALA A 281 22.93 -3.05 -8.24
CA ALA A 281 23.75 -3.66 -7.19
C ALA A 281 25.19 -3.13 -7.23
N LYS A 282 25.83 -3.12 -8.41
CA LYS A 282 27.19 -2.58 -8.61
C LYS A 282 27.28 -1.09 -8.28
N ALA A 283 26.27 -0.30 -8.67
CA ALA A 283 26.21 1.12 -8.33
C ALA A 283 26.05 1.30 -6.82
N LYS A 284 25.24 0.45 -6.18
CA LYS A 284 24.98 0.52 -4.74
C LYS A 284 26.20 0.14 -3.91
N GLU A 285 26.95 -0.89 -4.30
CA GLU A 285 28.22 -1.27 -3.68
C GLU A 285 29.26 -0.12 -3.69
N ARG A 286 29.21 0.76 -4.69
CA ARG A 286 30.13 1.90 -4.83
C ARG A 286 29.60 3.20 -4.21
N SER A 287 28.34 3.21 -3.80
CA SER A 287 27.68 4.42 -3.31
C SER A 287 28.06 4.68 -1.85
N ALA A 288 28.34 5.94 -1.52
CA ALA A 288 28.51 6.35 -0.12
C ALA A 288 27.18 6.44 0.64
N ALA A 289 26.02 6.39 -0.05
CA ALA A 289 24.72 6.43 0.60
C ALA A 289 24.46 5.12 1.34
N LEU A 290 24.09 5.22 2.61
CA LEU A 290 23.98 4.07 3.52
C LEU A 290 22.80 3.14 3.21
N GLY A 291 21.64 3.66 2.80
CA GLY A 291 20.39 2.89 2.61
C GLY A 291 19.89 2.90 1.16
N TRP A 292 18.82 2.15 0.87
CA TRP A 292 18.21 2.13 -0.46
C TRP A 292 17.57 3.49 -0.81
N PRO A 293 17.70 3.97 -2.06
CA PRO A 293 16.98 5.16 -2.49
C PRO A 293 15.51 4.84 -2.81
N GLY A 294 14.62 5.77 -2.42
CA GLY A 294 13.18 5.72 -2.68
C GLY A 294 12.44 4.61 -1.92
N THR A 295 11.20 4.36 -2.33
CA THR A 295 10.29 3.35 -1.76
C THR A 295 9.99 2.26 -2.79
N ILE A 296 9.64 1.05 -2.34
CA ILE A 296 9.04 0.00 -3.17
C ILE A 296 7.53 0.16 -3.09
N THR A 297 6.85 0.25 -4.23
CA THR A 297 5.40 0.37 -4.27
C THR A 297 4.76 -1.00 -4.39
N ILE A 298 3.87 -1.32 -3.47
CA ILE A 298 3.18 -2.60 -3.35
C ILE A 298 1.68 -2.35 -3.28
N VAL A 299 0.91 -3.23 -3.91
CA VAL A 299 -0.55 -3.28 -3.78
C VAL A 299 -0.91 -4.64 -3.20
N GLU A 300 -1.72 -4.65 -2.14
CA GLU A 300 -2.33 -5.89 -1.64
C GLU A 300 -3.29 -6.44 -2.70
N ALA A 301 -3.24 -7.74 -2.97
CA ALA A 301 -4.12 -8.35 -3.94
C ALA A 301 -5.55 -8.39 -3.41
N VAL A 302 -6.52 -8.12 -4.30
CA VAL A 302 -7.91 -8.48 -4.04
C VAL A 302 -7.93 -9.99 -3.99
N ARG A 303 -8.13 -10.57 -2.80
CA ARG A 303 -8.57 -11.96 -2.73
C ARG A 303 -9.84 -12.03 -3.55
N ALA A 304 -9.79 -12.69 -4.70
CA ALA A 304 -10.98 -13.04 -5.44
C ALA A 304 -11.81 -13.87 -4.46
N ALA A 305 -12.76 -13.22 -3.78
CA ALA A 305 -13.71 -13.90 -2.94
C ALA A 305 -14.30 -14.97 -3.82
N THR A 306 -14.02 -16.23 -3.50
CA THR A 306 -14.39 -17.42 -4.26
C THR A 306 -15.78 -17.21 -4.83
N ALA A 307 -15.84 -16.86 -6.12
CA ALA A 307 -17.04 -16.35 -6.79
C ALA A 307 -18.07 -17.44 -7.09
N GLU A 308 -18.05 -18.54 -6.32
CA GLU A 308 -18.98 -19.66 -6.46
C GLU A 308 -20.18 -19.57 -5.50
N THR A 309 -20.19 -18.64 -4.55
CA THR A 309 -21.40 -18.36 -3.75
C THR A 309 -21.89 -16.94 -4.04
N GLY A 310 -22.77 -16.81 -5.03
CA GLY A 310 -23.40 -15.55 -5.44
C GLY A 310 -24.31 -14.94 -4.36
N ALA A 311 -23.71 -14.35 -3.32
CA ALA A 311 -24.39 -13.52 -2.34
C ALA A 311 -23.86 -12.09 -2.41
N LEU A 312 -24.78 -11.17 -2.70
CA LEU A 312 -24.59 -9.74 -2.93
C LEU A 312 -23.65 -9.06 -1.93
N GLU A 313 -22.72 -8.27 -2.49
CA GLU A 313 -22.05 -7.16 -1.84
C GLU A 313 -23.07 -6.13 -1.35
N THR A 314 -23.04 -5.80 -0.05
CA THR A 314 -23.18 -4.41 0.43
C THR A 314 -22.62 -4.31 1.84
N GLY A 315 -21.81 -3.28 2.11
CA GLY A 315 -21.74 -2.67 3.43
C GLY A 315 -20.42 -2.84 4.19
N ALA A 316 -19.51 -1.90 3.93
CA ALA A 316 -18.69 -1.17 4.89
C ALA A 316 -18.61 -1.69 6.34
N GLY A 317 -17.37 -1.93 6.78
CA GLY A 317 -16.95 -1.75 8.17
C GLY A 317 -17.17 -2.96 9.07
N ASN A 318 -16.23 -3.90 9.03
CA ASN A 318 -15.91 -4.70 10.21
C ASN A 318 -14.39 -4.94 10.22
N GLU A 319 -13.67 -4.04 10.86
CA GLU A 319 -12.39 -4.35 11.50
C GLU A 319 -12.69 -5.32 12.65
N ALA A 320 -12.97 -6.59 12.31
CA ALA A 320 -13.15 -7.63 13.30
C ALA A 320 -11.77 -7.95 13.90
N GLU A 321 -11.55 -7.43 15.10
CA GLU A 321 -10.40 -7.69 15.94
C GLU A 321 -10.19 -9.21 16.15
N GLY A 322 -8.98 -9.69 15.87
CA GLY A 322 -8.35 -10.71 16.70
C GLY A 322 -8.31 -12.17 16.21
N GLY A 323 -8.64 -12.48 14.96
CA GLY A 323 -8.52 -13.84 14.42
C GLY A 323 -7.35 -13.97 13.44
N ALA A 324 -6.30 -14.71 13.82
CA ALA A 324 -5.15 -15.15 13.02
C ALA A 324 -5.01 -14.48 11.62
N SER A 325 -4.23 -13.39 11.58
CA SER A 325 -4.01 -12.55 10.39
C SER A 325 -3.67 -13.39 9.15
N ASP A 326 -4.65 -13.57 8.30
CA ASP A 326 -4.47 -14.22 7.01
C ASP A 326 -3.69 -13.25 6.13
N VAL A 327 -2.50 -13.66 5.68
CA VAL A 327 -1.59 -12.78 4.98
C VAL A 327 -2.05 -12.70 3.53
N SER A 328 -2.70 -11.59 3.18
CA SER A 328 -3.15 -11.35 1.82
C SER A 328 -1.96 -11.35 0.86
N PRO A 329 -2.05 -12.02 -0.30
CA PRO A 329 -1.03 -11.90 -1.33
C PRO A 329 -0.87 -10.43 -1.72
N ALA A 330 0.33 -10.02 -2.14
CA ALA A 330 0.60 -8.64 -2.52
C ALA A 330 1.54 -8.60 -3.72
N ALA A 331 1.43 -7.60 -4.57
CA ALA A 331 2.21 -7.46 -5.80
C ALA A 331 3.03 -6.16 -5.81
N VAL A 332 4.30 -6.27 -6.19
CA VAL A 332 5.19 -5.13 -6.43
C VAL A 332 4.79 -4.47 -7.74
N VAL A 333 4.46 -3.19 -7.67
CA VAL A 333 4.04 -2.35 -8.80
C VAL A 333 5.20 -1.49 -9.31
N ASP A 334 6.07 -1.00 -8.42
CA ASP A 334 7.39 -0.46 -8.77
C ASP A 334 8.47 -0.89 -7.78
N GLY A 335 9.70 -0.96 -8.27
CA GLY A 335 10.88 -1.25 -7.47
C GLY A 335 11.43 -2.66 -7.66
N GLN A 336 10.86 -3.47 -8.56
CA GLN A 336 11.30 -4.85 -8.81
C GLN A 336 12.81 -5.00 -9.07
N HIS A 337 13.43 -4.06 -9.82
CA HIS A 337 14.87 -4.12 -10.12
C HIS A 337 15.72 -3.76 -8.90
N ARG A 338 15.19 -2.94 -7.97
CA ARG A 338 15.84 -2.62 -6.70
C ARG A 338 15.81 -3.83 -5.76
N LEU A 339 14.68 -4.53 -5.68
CA LEU A 339 14.60 -5.79 -4.94
C LEU A 339 15.49 -6.88 -5.54
N GLY A 340 15.49 -7.03 -6.86
CA GLY A 340 16.42 -7.93 -7.55
C GLY A 340 17.88 -7.58 -7.28
N ALA A 341 18.22 -6.28 -7.20
CA ALA A 341 19.56 -5.85 -6.81
C ALA A 341 19.88 -6.19 -5.35
N ALA A 342 18.93 -6.06 -4.44
CA ALA A 342 19.08 -6.44 -3.03
C ALA A 342 19.35 -7.94 -2.88
N HIS A 343 18.64 -8.77 -3.64
CA HIS A 343 18.88 -10.21 -3.72
C HIS A 343 20.32 -10.52 -4.19
N LEU A 344 20.79 -9.86 -5.26
CA LEU A 344 22.17 -10.03 -5.75
C LEU A 344 23.24 -9.56 -4.74
N LEU A 345 22.94 -8.55 -3.91
CA LEU A 345 23.86 -8.11 -2.84
C LEU A 345 23.89 -9.09 -1.66
N SER A 346 22.74 -9.68 -1.32
CA SER A 346 22.65 -10.70 -0.27
C SER A 346 23.48 -11.94 -0.63
N GLN A 347 23.39 -12.43 -1.87
CA GLN A 347 24.21 -13.55 -2.36
C GLN A 347 25.72 -13.30 -2.23
N LYS A 348 26.15 -12.03 -2.18
CA LYS A 348 27.56 -11.63 -1.99
C LYS A 348 27.93 -11.33 -0.54
N GLY A 349 27.00 -11.49 0.42
CA GLY A 349 27.18 -11.10 1.82
C GLY A 349 27.31 -9.59 2.02
N LYS A 350 26.80 -8.78 1.09
CA LYS A 350 26.93 -7.30 1.12
C LYS A 350 25.66 -6.57 1.56
N LEU A 351 24.60 -7.29 1.86
CA LEU A 351 23.34 -6.75 2.34
C LEU A 351 23.37 -6.57 3.86
N LEU A 352 24.23 -5.68 4.35
CA LEU A 352 24.47 -5.46 5.78
C LEU A 352 24.08 -4.04 6.21
N GLY A 353 23.84 -3.88 7.52
CA GLY A 353 23.57 -2.58 8.13
C GLY A 353 22.35 -1.90 7.53
N PRO A 354 22.42 -0.61 7.14
CA PRO A 354 21.27 0.11 6.59
C PRO A 354 20.76 -0.41 5.23
N LEU A 355 21.52 -1.28 4.53
CA LEU A 355 21.03 -1.96 3.33
C LEU A 355 20.13 -3.15 3.62
N GLY A 356 20.16 -3.67 4.84
CA GLY A 356 19.24 -4.72 5.30
C GLY A 356 17.82 -4.24 5.54
N ASN A 357 17.52 -2.97 5.28
CA ASN A 357 16.21 -2.37 5.42
C ASN A 357 15.84 -1.59 4.16
N ILE A 358 14.64 -1.80 3.62
CA ILE A 358 14.10 -1.05 2.49
C ILE A 358 12.71 -0.50 2.85
N PHE A 359 12.40 0.71 2.37
CA PHE A 359 11.07 1.26 2.57
C PHE A 359 10.09 0.70 1.54
N ALA A 360 8.92 0.29 2.02
CA ALA A 360 7.82 -0.19 1.19
C ALA A 360 6.56 0.63 1.46
N GLU A 361 6.00 1.23 0.43
CA GLU A 361 4.66 1.81 0.50
C GLU A 361 3.65 0.76 0.01
N VAL A 362 2.72 0.41 0.87
CA VAL A 362 1.73 -0.64 0.64
C VAL A 362 0.37 0.02 0.55
N TYR A 363 -0.23 -0.07 -0.62
CA TYR A 363 -1.59 0.36 -0.84
C TYR A 363 -2.54 -0.80 -0.53
N PRO A 364 -3.73 -0.50 0.02
CA PRO A 364 -4.75 -1.51 0.21
C PRO A 364 -5.17 -2.08 -1.15
N SER A 365 -5.85 -3.21 -1.07
CA SER A 365 -6.48 -3.86 -2.21
C SER A 365 -7.31 -2.88 -3.04
N MET A 366 -7.04 -2.84 -4.34
CA MET A 366 -7.67 -1.92 -5.30
C MET A 366 -7.98 -2.61 -6.62
N SER A 367 -8.84 -2.01 -7.44
CA SER A 367 -9.17 -2.54 -8.76
C SER A 367 -7.95 -2.50 -9.69
N GLU A 368 -7.92 -3.41 -10.66
CA GLU A 368 -6.86 -3.47 -11.68
C GLU A 368 -6.69 -2.13 -12.45
N SER A 369 -7.77 -1.38 -12.66
CA SER A 369 -7.71 -0.04 -13.26
C SER A 369 -7.00 0.96 -12.34
N ALA A 370 -7.26 0.92 -11.03
CA ALA A 370 -6.59 1.78 -10.05
C ALA A 370 -5.09 1.44 -9.93
N VAL A 371 -4.71 0.15 -10.01
CA VAL A 371 -3.29 -0.25 -10.06
C VAL A 371 -2.58 0.33 -11.28
N LYS A 372 -3.23 0.29 -12.46
CA LYS A 372 -2.70 0.91 -13.68
C LYS A 372 -2.54 2.42 -13.55
N GLU A 373 -3.55 3.09 -12.99
CA GLU A 373 -3.51 4.53 -12.74
C GLU A 373 -2.37 4.90 -11.79
N LEU A 374 -2.23 4.17 -10.67
CA LEU A 374 -1.14 4.33 -9.70
C LEU A 374 0.23 4.12 -10.37
N TYR A 375 0.41 3.04 -11.12
CA TYR A 375 1.65 2.80 -11.86
C TYR A 375 1.94 3.93 -12.84
N THR A 376 0.92 4.40 -13.57
CA THR A 376 1.06 5.50 -14.52
C THR A 376 1.41 6.81 -13.82
N GLU A 377 0.82 7.09 -12.66
CA GLU A 377 1.09 8.28 -11.85
C GLU A 377 2.54 8.30 -11.36
N ILE A 378 3.00 7.20 -10.75
CA ILE A 378 4.39 7.01 -10.29
C ILE A 378 5.35 7.23 -11.46
N ASN A 379 5.04 6.64 -12.62
CA ASN A 379 5.87 6.71 -13.81
C ASN A 379 5.70 7.98 -14.63
N LYS A 380 4.72 8.86 -14.35
CA LYS A 380 4.65 10.21 -14.90
C LYS A 380 5.58 11.17 -14.17
N ALA A 381 5.83 10.89 -12.87
CA ALA A 381 6.79 11.64 -12.07
C ALA A 381 8.25 11.31 -12.47
N GLU A 382 8.49 10.17 -13.11
CA GLU A 382 9.77 9.79 -13.71
C GLU A 382 9.71 9.87 -15.26
N PRO A 383 10.82 10.06 -15.99
CA PRO A 383 10.79 9.94 -17.45
C PRO A 383 10.69 8.47 -17.87
N VAL A 384 9.48 7.91 -17.88
CA VAL A 384 9.20 6.60 -18.48
C VAL A 384 8.96 6.73 -19.98
N SER A 385 9.48 5.76 -20.74
CA SER A 385 9.30 5.73 -22.19
C SER A 385 7.83 5.47 -22.52
N LEU A 386 7.28 6.25 -23.45
CA LEU A 386 5.87 6.15 -23.89
C LEU A 386 5.42 4.71 -24.16
N ILE A 387 6.29 3.90 -24.76
CA ILE A 387 6.02 2.48 -25.06
C ILE A 387 5.64 1.63 -23.83
N ASP A 388 6.11 1.99 -22.63
CA ASP A 388 5.89 1.23 -21.40
C ASP A 388 4.71 1.77 -20.55
N LEU A 389 4.01 2.80 -21.02
CA LEU A 389 2.81 3.33 -20.35
C LEU A 389 1.57 2.49 -20.71
N PRO A 390 0.73 2.10 -19.74
CA PRO A 390 -0.52 1.40 -20.03
C PRO A 390 -1.49 2.31 -20.78
N ASP A 391 -2.28 1.73 -21.69
CA ASP A 391 -3.38 2.33 -22.46
C ASP A 391 -2.99 3.47 -23.45
N VAL A 392 -1.85 4.16 -23.25
CA VAL A 392 -1.32 5.22 -24.14
C VAL A 392 -0.07 4.75 -24.92
N GLY A 393 0.63 3.73 -24.43
CA GLY A 393 1.80 3.14 -25.06
C GLY A 393 1.48 2.06 -26.10
N ALA A 394 2.47 1.22 -26.39
CA ALA A 394 2.27 0.07 -27.28
C ALA A 394 1.30 -0.92 -26.65
N SER A 395 0.44 -1.52 -27.47
CA SER A 395 -0.38 -2.66 -27.02
C SER A 395 0.54 -3.78 -26.51
N ALA A 396 0.02 -4.66 -25.65
CA ALA A 396 0.81 -5.76 -25.09
C ALA A 396 1.47 -6.63 -26.18
N ALA A 397 0.76 -6.89 -27.28
CA ALA A 397 1.27 -7.64 -28.42
C ALA A 397 2.40 -6.89 -29.16
N GLU A 398 2.22 -5.59 -29.44
CA GLU A 398 3.26 -4.77 -30.06
C GLU A 398 4.50 -4.63 -29.18
N ASN A 399 4.30 -4.44 -27.87
CA ASN A 399 5.39 -4.32 -26.92
C ASN A 399 6.24 -5.61 -26.89
N VAL A 400 5.59 -6.78 -26.94
CA VAL A 400 6.26 -8.08 -27.09
C VAL A 400 7.09 -8.13 -28.38
N ILE A 401 6.50 -7.80 -29.53
CA ILE A 401 7.19 -7.80 -30.84
C ILE A 401 8.42 -6.88 -30.83
N LEU A 402 8.25 -5.63 -30.37
CA LEU A 402 9.31 -4.61 -30.32
C LEU A 402 10.43 -5.01 -29.36
N THR A 403 10.07 -5.56 -28.19
CA THR A 403 11.04 -5.98 -27.17
C THR A 403 11.88 -7.13 -27.67
N GLU A 404 11.25 -8.16 -28.21
CA GLU A 404 11.95 -9.33 -28.74
C GLU A 404 12.88 -8.99 -29.90
N ALA A 405 12.42 -8.22 -30.87
CA ALA A 405 13.23 -7.88 -32.04
C ALA A 405 14.46 -7.05 -31.62
N ALA A 406 14.28 -6.07 -30.72
CA ALA A 406 15.38 -5.27 -30.20
C ALA A 406 16.38 -6.11 -29.38
N GLU A 407 15.93 -7.11 -28.63
CA GLU A 407 16.80 -8.03 -27.89
C GLU A 407 17.51 -9.05 -28.79
N LYS A 408 16.84 -9.61 -29.79
CA LYS A 408 17.47 -10.46 -30.82
C LYS A 408 18.56 -9.68 -31.55
N LEU A 409 18.27 -8.44 -31.94
CA LEU A 409 19.26 -7.54 -32.55
C LEU A 409 20.43 -7.24 -31.60
N ALA A 410 20.17 -7.01 -30.31
CA ALA A 410 21.22 -6.79 -29.32
C ALA A 410 22.13 -8.02 -29.13
N ASN A 411 21.56 -9.22 -29.18
CA ASN A 411 22.31 -10.47 -29.12
C ASN A 411 23.16 -10.71 -30.38
N ALA A 412 22.67 -10.30 -31.55
CA ALA A 412 23.43 -10.36 -32.80
C ALA A 412 24.60 -9.36 -32.84
N TYR A 413 24.47 -8.20 -32.17
CA TYR A 413 25.49 -7.13 -32.16
C TYR A 413 25.86 -6.68 -30.73
N PRO A 414 26.40 -7.57 -29.86
CA PRO A 414 26.57 -7.29 -28.44
C PRO A 414 27.55 -6.13 -28.15
N SER A 415 28.53 -5.91 -29.02
CA SER A 415 29.49 -4.80 -28.90
C SER A 415 28.87 -3.42 -29.13
N MET A 416 27.75 -3.37 -29.87
CA MET A 416 27.06 -2.15 -30.28
C MET A 416 25.91 -1.77 -29.36
N PHE A 417 25.47 -2.67 -28.47
CA PHE A 417 24.45 -2.36 -27.49
C PHE A 417 25.06 -1.99 -26.13
N LYS A 418 24.58 -0.89 -25.54
CA LYS A 418 24.99 -0.42 -24.22
C LYS A 418 23.76 -0.28 -23.30
N PRO A 419 23.89 -0.57 -21.99
CA PRO A 419 22.79 -0.43 -21.05
C PRO A 419 22.30 1.02 -20.84
N SER A 420 23.13 2.02 -21.17
CA SER A 420 22.79 3.43 -21.00
C SER A 420 21.97 3.97 -22.16
N GLN A 421 20.85 4.63 -21.86
CA GLN A 421 20.06 5.38 -22.86
C GLN A 421 20.84 6.56 -23.48
N ASN A 422 21.80 7.12 -22.74
CA ASN A 422 22.67 8.22 -23.19
C ASN A 422 23.96 7.71 -23.88
N CYS A 423 23.92 6.52 -24.48
CA CYS A 423 25.09 5.98 -25.17
C CYS A 423 25.43 6.83 -26.41
N ARG A 424 26.74 6.98 -26.69
CA ARG A 424 27.20 7.71 -27.86
C ARG A 424 27.10 6.84 -29.12
N PRO A 425 26.71 7.40 -30.28
CA PRO A 425 26.73 6.68 -31.55
C PRO A 425 28.10 6.03 -31.83
N PRO A 426 28.13 4.84 -32.45
CA PRO A 426 27.00 4.13 -33.06
C PRO A 426 26.27 3.20 -32.08
N HIS A 427 26.52 3.33 -30.77
CA HIS A 427 25.88 2.41 -29.83
C HIS A 427 24.37 2.69 -29.70
N LEU A 428 23.63 1.62 -29.45
CA LEU A 428 22.20 1.66 -29.15
C LEU A 428 21.90 1.13 -27.76
N ASN A 429 20.73 1.51 -27.27
CA ASN A 429 20.11 0.95 -26.09
C ASN A 429 18.81 0.27 -26.51
N VAL A 430 18.52 -0.90 -25.93
CA VAL A 430 17.34 -1.69 -26.30
C VAL A 430 16.05 -0.92 -26.06
N ASP A 431 15.92 -0.25 -24.90
CA ASP A 431 14.70 0.50 -24.56
C ASP A 431 14.54 1.75 -25.42
N LEU A 432 15.64 2.45 -25.72
CA LEU A 432 15.62 3.57 -26.65
C LEU A 432 15.18 3.12 -28.04
N LEU A 433 15.74 2.03 -28.57
CA LEU A 433 15.36 1.50 -29.88
C LEU A 433 13.87 1.10 -29.92
N ARG A 434 13.39 0.38 -28.90
CA ARG A 434 11.96 0.03 -28.74
C ARG A 434 11.07 1.27 -28.82
N ASN A 435 11.38 2.28 -28.03
CA ASN A 435 10.60 3.52 -27.94
C ASN A 435 10.58 4.27 -29.27
N GLU A 436 11.74 4.41 -29.94
CA GLU A 436 11.81 5.11 -31.22
C GLU A 436 11.09 4.34 -32.34
N MET A 437 11.17 3.00 -32.38
CA MET A 437 10.38 2.19 -33.32
C MET A 437 8.88 2.33 -33.10
N HIS A 438 8.44 2.36 -31.84
CA HIS A 438 7.02 2.55 -31.50
C HIS A 438 6.53 3.94 -31.88
N LYS A 439 7.27 5.00 -31.49
CA LYS A 439 6.93 6.40 -31.86
C LYS A 439 6.83 6.59 -33.36
N ALA A 440 7.71 5.93 -34.12
CA ALA A 440 7.69 5.97 -35.56
C ALA A 440 6.58 5.08 -36.17
N GLY A 441 5.78 4.33 -35.39
CA GLY A 441 4.72 3.46 -35.93
C GLY A 441 5.26 2.41 -36.91
N VAL A 442 6.44 1.84 -36.65
CA VAL A 442 7.11 0.89 -37.56
C VAL A 442 6.25 -0.33 -37.86
N LEU A 443 5.60 -0.90 -36.84
CA LEU A 443 4.79 -2.11 -36.98
C LEU A 443 3.61 -1.89 -37.92
N GLU A 444 2.88 -0.80 -37.73
CA GLU A 444 1.71 -0.44 -38.54
C GLU A 444 2.12 -0.05 -39.97
N ARG A 445 3.14 0.82 -40.14
CA ARG A 445 3.55 1.30 -41.47
C ARG A 445 4.11 0.21 -42.38
N HIS A 446 4.75 -0.80 -41.81
CA HIS A 446 5.36 -1.89 -42.57
C HIS A 446 4.57 -3.20 -42.48
N SER A 447 3.38 -3.19 -41.88
CA SER A 447 2.53 -4.36 -41.70
C SER A 447 3.27 -5.56 -41.07
N ILE A 448 4.10 -5.28 -40.06
CA ILE A 448 4.93 -6.28 -39.40
C ILE A 448 4.14 -6.93 -38.25
N GLY A 449 3.89 -8.23 -38.37
CA GLY A 449 3.06 -8.99 -37.42
C GLY A 449 3.85 -9.81 -36.40
N SER A 450 5.17 -9.93 -36.56
CA SER A 450 6.00 -10.78 -35.70
C SER A 450 7.39 -10.20 -35.40
N SER A 451 8.01 -10.67 -34.32
CA SER A 451 9.36 -10.24 -33.92
C SER A 451 10.45 -10.64 -34.92
N ASP A 452 10.27 -11.77 -35.64
CA ASP A 452 11.21 -12.22 -36.67
C ASP A 452 11.10 -11.41 -37.96
N GLU A 453 9.89 -11.01 -38.35
CA GLU A 453 9.68 -10.07 -39.46
C GLU A 453 10.30 -8.71 -39.14
N LEU A 454 10.10 -8.20 -37.91
CA LEU A 454 10.72 -6.95 -37.48
C LEU A 454 12.25 -7.04 -37.50
N LEU A 455 12.82 -8.15 -37.03
CA LEU A 455 14.26 -8.37 -37.06
C LEU A 455 14.82 -8.38 -38.49
N LYS A 456 14.18 -9.13 -39.40
CA LYS A 456 14.58 -9.16 -40.82
C LYS A 456 14.51 -7.78 -41.46
N TRP A 457 13.46 -7.01 -41.15
CA TRP A 457 13.33 -5.63 -41.61
C TRP A 457 14.47 -4.75 -41.08
N LEU A 458 14.80 -4.85 -39.78
CA LEU A 458 15.92 -4.11 -39.17
C LEU A 458 17.27 -4.48 -39.82
N GLU A 459 17.50 -5.76 -40.12
CA GLU A 459 18.71 -6.22 -40.80
C GLU A 459 18.84 -5.69 -42.23
N GLU A 460 17.73 -5.69 -42.98
CA GLU A 460 17.70 -5.15 -44.34
C GLU A 460 17.91 -3.62 -44.32
N VAL A 461 17.28 -2.90 -43.39
CA VAL A 461 17.55 -1.47 -43.19
C VAL A 461 19.03 -1.25 -42.81
N ASN A 462 19.60 -2.05 -41.92
CA ASN A 462 21.02 -1.95 -41.55
C ASN A 462 21.94 -2.16 -42.75
N LYS A 463 21.60 -3.09 -43.65
CA LYS A 463 22.34 -3.36 -44.89
C LYS A 463 22.22 -2.21 -45.89
N GLN A 464 21.04 -1.62 -46.03
CA GLN A 464 20.83 -0.44 -46.87
C GLN A 464 21.65 0.75 -46.35
N LEU A 465 21.65 0.96 -45.03
CA LEU A 465 22.46 1.98 -44.36
C LEU A 465 23.97 1.76 -44.54
N ALA A 466 24.43 0.51 -44.62
CA ALA A 466 25.83 0.18 -44.89
C ALA A 466 26.28 0.60 -46.31
N GLY A 467 25.35 0.72 -47.26
CA GLY A 467 25.61 1.14 -48.65
C GLY A 467 25.70 2.66 -48.84
N LEU A 468 25.44 3.45 -47.80
CA LEU A 468 25.51 4.91 -47.85
C LEU A 468 26.96 5.40 -47.71
N ASN A 469 27.34 6.36 -48.54
CA ASN A 469 28.64 7.01 -48.46
C ASN A 469 28.69 8.07 -47.34
N GLY A 470 29.90 8.55 -47.00
CA GLY A 470 30.09 9.50 -45.90
C GLY A 470 29.35 10.83 -46.04
N GLU A 471 29.08 11.28 -47.27
CA GLU A 471 28.32 12.52 -47.53
C GLU A 471 26.81 12.31 -47.37
N GLU A 472 26.29 11.16 -47.81
CA GLU A 472 24.89 10.77 -47.63
C GLU A 472 24.52 10.71 -46.13
N TRP A 473 25.45 10.23 -45.29
CA TRP A 473 25.30 10.24 -43.84
C TRP A 473 25.29 11.65 -43.22
N LYS A 474 26.03 12.61 -43.78
CA LYS A 474 26.04 13.99 -43.29
C LYS A 474 24.78 14.76 -43.68
N GLY A 475 24.20 14.46 -44.84
CA GLY A 475 23.08 15.23 -45.40
C GLY A 475 21.69 14.72 -45.04
N LYS A 476 21.42 13.41 -45.11
CA LYS A 476 20.04 12.88 -45.11
C LYS A 476 19.58 12.25 -43.80
N LEU A 477 20.51 11.75 -42.99
CA LEU A 477 20.20 11.04 -41.75
C LEU A 477 20.75 11.85 -40.60
N SER A 478 19.88 12.60 -39.89
CA SER A 478 20.25 13.39 -38.71
C SER A 478 21.09 12.55 -37.74
N LEU A 479 22.41 12.66 -37.85
CA LEU A 479 23.34 11.92 -36.99
C LEU A 479 23.12 12.40 -35.56
N ARG A 480 23.15 11.45 -34.61
CA ARG A 480 23.09 11.76 -33.17
C ARG A 480 24.38 12.41 -32.64
N VAL A 481 25.24 12.91 -33.51
CA VAL A 481 26.58 13.41 -33.20
C VAL A 481 26.69 14.87 -33.61
N LYS A 482 27.14 15.73 -32.69
CA LYS A 482 27.26 17.17 -32.91
C LYS A 482 28.53 17.60 -33.64
N SER A 483 29.62 16.82 -33.54
CA SER A 483 30.93 17.16 -34.12
C SER A 483 31.33 16.20 -35.24
N GLU A 484 31.95 16.73 -36.28
CA GLU A 484 32.40 15.97 -37.44
C GLU A 484 33.38 14.83 -37.08
N ASP A 485 34.39 15.10 -36.25
CA ASP A 485 35.36 14.09 -35.80
C ASP A 485 34.71 12.89 -35.12
N ALA A 486 33.71 13.16 -34.26
CA ALA A 486 32.97 12.10 -33.60
C ALA A 486 32.06 11.34 -34.57
N ALA A 487 31.57 11.98 -35.65
CA ALA A 487 30.82 11.30 -36.70
C ALA A 487 31.71 10.33 -37.49
N VAL A 488 32.93 10.75 -37.87
CA VAL A 488 33.92 9.89 -38.53
C VAL A 488 34.28 8.70 -37.65
N LYS A 489 34.53 8.93 -36.35
CA LYS A 489 34.81 7.85 -35.39
C LYS A 489 33.63 6.90 -35.23
N ALA A 490 32.40 7.43 -35.19
CA ALA A 490 31.20 6.63 -35.07
C ALA A 490 30.95 5.77 -36.32
N LEU A 491 31.12 6.35 -37.52
CA LEU A 491 31.01 5.65 -38.80
C LEU A 491 32.05 4.54 -38.95
N ARG A 492 33.32 4.82 -38.60
CA ARG A 492 34.37 3.81 -38.61
C ARG A 492 34.01 2.64 -37.68
N LYS A 493 33.58 2.95 -36.45
CA LYS A 493 33.18 1.92 -35.48
C LYS A 493 31.95 1.12 -35.93
N ALA A 494 30.99 1.79 -36.57
CA ALA A 494 29.83 1.15 -37.18
C ALA A 494 30.25 0.17 -38.28
N ALA A 495 31.15 0.59 -39.18
CA ALA A 495 31.71 -0.24 -40.23
C ALA A 495 32.48 -1.45 -39.69
N ASP A 496 33.34 -1.25 -38.68
CA ASP A 496 34.11 -2.32 -38.04
C ASP A 496 33.20 -3.41 -37.44
N ASN A 497 31.99 -3.05 -37.01
CA ASN A 497 31.01 -3.96 -36.40
C ASN A 497 29.83 -4.28 -37.32
N LYS A 498 29.85 -3.82 -38.57
CA LYS A 498 28.76 -3.96 -39.57
C LYS A 498 27.38 -3.52 -39.03
N PHE A 499 27.33 -2.47 -38.23
CA PHE A 499 26.12 -2.02 -37.54
C PHE A 499 25.95 -0.50 -37.60
N PHE A 500 24.96 -0.05 -38.38
CA PHE A 500 24.73 1.33 -38.76
C PHE A 500 23.45 1.93 -38.19
N LEU A 501 22.51 1.09 -37.72
CA LEU A 501 21.22 1.54 -37.14
C LEU A 501 21.41 2.53 -35.98
N GLY A 502 22.52 2.44 -35.23
CA GLY A 502 22.78 3.29 -34.07
C GLY A 502 23.40 4.66 -34.36
N LEU A 503 23.64 5.00 -35.63
CA LEU A 503 24.18 6.30 -36.04
C LEU A 503 23.16 7.44 -35.92
N GLY A 504 21.87 7.12 -36.07
CA GLY A 504 20.75 8.05 -35.96
C GLY A 504 19.42 7.31 -36.10
N PHE A 505 18.30 8.01 -35.94
CA PHE A 505 16.95 7.42 -36.06
C PHE A 505 16.19 7.89 -37.31
N GLY A 506 16.78 8.73 -38.16
CA GLY A 506 16.11 9.26 -39.35
C GLY A 506 15.66 8.18 -40.35
N TRP A 507 16.25 6.98 -40.31
CA TRP A 507 15.83 5.84 -41.13
C TRP A 507 14.45 5.29 -40.73
N LEU A 508 13.97 5.61 -39.52
CA LEU A 508 12.62 5.26 -39.08
C LEU A 508 11.57 6.10 -39.82
N GLU A 509 11.83 7.36 -40.17
CA GLU A 509 10.76 8.28 -40.61
C GLU A 509 10.46 8.21 -42.12
N GLY A 510 11.43 7.88 -42.97
CA GLY A 510 11.29 8.09 -44.43
C GLY A 510 11.74 6.95 -45.35
N GLY A 511 12.12 5.79 -44.81
CA GLY A 511 12.78 4.73 -45.58
C GLY A 511 14.18 5.15 -46.06
N VAL A 512 15.11 4.21 -46.13
CA VAL A 512 16.38 4.48 -46.81
C VAL A 512 16.04 4.63 -48.30
N PRO A 513 16.43 5.71 -48.99
CA PRO A 513 16.17 5.85 -50.41
C PRO A 513 16.76 4.63 -51.12
N VAL A 514 15.89 3.76 -51.62
CA VAL A 514 16.30 2.57 -52.35
C VAL A 514 17.01 3.09 -53.59
N LYS A 515 18.33 2.89 -53.68
CA LYS A 515 19.05 3.11 -54.93
C LYS A 515 18.43 2.14 -55.92
N GLU A 516 17.65 2.65 -56.87
CA GLU A 516 17.26 1.85 -58.03
C GLU A 516 18.53 1.23 -58.60
N PRO A 517 18.55 -0.09 -58.86
CA PRO A 517 19.73 -0.74 -59.39
C PRO A 517 20.13 -0.01 -60.67
N VAL A 518 21.34 0.55 -60.67
CA VAL A 518 21.93 1.17 -61.86
C VAL A 518 21.93 0.10 -62.94
N ARG A 519 21.06 0.28 -63.94
CA ARG A 519 20.89 -0.65 -65.07
C ARG A 519 22.12 -0.63 -65.97
#